data_AF-A0A2S9BTA3-F1
#
_entry.id   AF-A0A2S9BTA3-F1
#
_cell.length_a   1.000
_cell.length_b   1.000
_cell.length_c   1.000
_cell.angle_alpha   90.00
_cell.angle_beta   90.00
_cell.angle_gamma   90.00
#
_symmetry.space_group_name_H-M   'P 1'
#
loop_
_entity.id
_entity.type
_entity.pdbx_description
1 polymer ?
#
loop_
_entity_poly.entity_id
_entity_poly.type
_entity_poly.pdbx_seq_one_letter_code
_entity_poly.pdbx_strand_id
1 'polypeptide(L)'
;MTRILAGGAIGFSRTADWGPFYLKFVTESRPQDVLIEVTFNPEFVVLDPPHPTDVLVFWGDRSEVSERVSALLAEFVVELCPLPQEKEADSYLFRTDADEVQVIDPESPWRFTDH
;
A
#
# COMPACT_ATOMS: atom_id res chain seq x y z
N MET A 1 -10.10 0.79 11.65
CA MET A 1 -8.75 0.53 11.13
C MET A 1 -7.99 -0.29 12.16
N THR A 2 -7.78 -1.59 11.88
CA THR A 2 -7.13 -2.53 12.82
C THR A 2 -6.40 -3.68 12.10
N ARG A 3 -6.72 -3.92 10.81
CA ARG A 3 -6.12 -4.99 10.01
C ARG A 3 -4.67 -4.72 9.62
N ILE A 4 -4.36 -3.50 9.16
CA ILE A 4 -3.00 -3.10 8.76
C ILE A 4 -2.01 -3.34 9.92
N LEU A 5 -2.35 -2.88 11.11
CA LEU A 5 -1.52 -3.06 12.32
C LEU A 5 -1.41 -4.51 12.81
N ALA A 6 -2.24 -5.43 12.30
CA ALA A 6 -2.25 -6.82 12.73
C ALA A 6 -1.38 -7.72 11.84
N GLY A 7 -1.31 -7.44 10.54
CA GLY A 7 -0.58 -8.31 9.60
C GLY A 7 -0.27 -7.69 8.24
N GLY A 8 -0.35 -6.36 8.12
CA GLY A 8 -0.22 -5.67 6.84
C GLY A 8 -1.53 -5.66 6.05
N ALA A 9 -1.48 -5.11 4.84
CA ALA A 9 -2.56 -5.12 3.86
C ALA A 9 -2.07 -4.66 2.48
N ILE A 10 -2.91 -4.83 1.48
CA ILE A 10 -2.81 -4.09 0.21
C ILE A 10 -3.99 -3.15 0.09
N GLY A 11 -3.72 -1.91 -0.29
CA GLY A 11 -4.69 -0.85 -0.52
C GLY A 11 -4.67 -0.37 -1.96
N PHE A 12 -5.82 0.04 -2.46
CA PHE A 12 -6.00 0.68 -3.75
C PHE A 12 -6.51 2.10 -3.52
N SER A 13 -5.77 3.10 -4.01
CA SER A 13 -6.11 4.51 -3.87
C SER A 13 -6.81 5.01 -5.14
N ARG A 14 -8.03 5.55 -4.99
CA ARG A 14 -8.79 6.22 -6.06
C ARG A 14 -8.74 7.74 -5.87
N THR A 15 -7.58 8.36 -6.04
CA THR A 15 -7.48 9.83 -5.99
C THR A 15 -7.44 10.43 -7.39
N ALA A 16 -8.26 11.44 -7.65
CA ALA A 16 -8.40 12.07 -8.97
C ALA A 16 -7.14 12.84 -9.40
N ASP A 17 -6.34 13.32 -8.45
CA ASP A 17 -5.20 14.21 -8.72
C ASP A 17 -3.95 13.46 -9.22
N TRP A 18 -3.80 12.18 -8.87
CA TRP A 18 -2.59 11.39 -9.13
C TRP A 18 -2.84 10.14 -9.97
N GLY A 19 -4.10 9.91 -10.37
CA GLY A 19 -4.52 8.64 -10.92
C GLY A 19 -4.61 7.53 -9.87
N PRO A 20 -5.18 6.39 -10.27
CA PRO A 20 -5.32 5.22 -9.40
C PRO A 20 -3.96 4.53 -9.18
N PHE A 21 -3.66 4.10 -7.95
CA PHE A 21 -2.42 3.36 -7.65
C PHE A 21 -2.59 2.43 -6.44
N TYR A 22 -1.62 1.51 -6.28
CA TYR A 22 -1.62 0.54 -5.18
C TYR A 22 -0.62 0.90 -4.07
N LEU A 23 -0.97 0.48 -2.86
CA LEU A 23 -0.22 0.65 -1.62
C LEU A 23 -0.03 -0.71 -0.97
N LYS A 24 1.20 -1.06 -0.59
CA LYS A 24 1.50 -2.24 0.21
C LYS A 24 1.90 -1.82 1.61
N PHE A 25 1.21 -2.37 2.59
CA PHE A 25 1.50 -2.17 4.00
C PHE A 25 2.16 -3.43 4.55
N VAL A 26 3.42 -3.33 4.98
CA VAL A 26 4.13 -4.38 5.69
C VAL A 26 4.24 -3.99 7.15
N THR A 27 3.86 -4.90 8.04
CA THR A 27 3.84 -4.64 9.48
C THR A 27 4.78 -5.59 10.20
N GLU A 28 5.71 -5.03 10.97
CA GLU A 28 6.51 -5.76 11.96
C GLU A 28 6.07 -5.31 13.35
N SER A 29 5.59 -6.24 14.17
CA SER A 29 5.19 -5.95 15.55
C SER A 29 6.18 -6.56 16.53
N ARG A 30 6.61 -5.75 17.49
CA ARG A 30 7.45 -6.14 18.63
C ARG A 30 6.71 -5.83 19.93
N PRO A 31 7.17 -6.32 21.09
CA PRO A 31 6.43 -6.14 22.35
C PRO A 31 6.22 -4.68 22.78
N GLN A 32 7.09 -3.76 22.36
CA GLN A 32 7.06 -2.35 22.79
C GLN A 32 6.72 -1.38 21.65
N ASP A 33 6.88 -1.83 20.41
CA ASP A 33 6.87 -0.99 19.23
C ASP A 33 6.28 -1.72 18.02
N VAL A 34 5.80 -0.92 17.06
CA VAL A 34 5.30 -1.39 15.77
C VAL A 34 6.02 -0.59 14.69
N LEU A 35 6.42 -1.30 13.64
CA LEU A 35 6.89 -0.71 12.40
C LEU A 35 5.88 -1.00 11.31
N ILE A 36 5.54 0.02 10.53
CA ILE A 36 4.78 -0.10 9.28
C ILE A 36 5.61 0.51 8.16
N GLU A 37 5.88 -0.29 7.16
CA GLU A 37 6.39 0.14 5.87
C GLU A 37 5.20 0.26 4.89
N VAL A 38 5.14 1.38 4.17
CA VAL A 38 4.16 1.63 3.13
C VAL A 38 4.91 1.82 1.82
N THR A 39 4.84 0.82 0.95
CA THR A 39 5.40 0.86 -0.41
C THR A 39 4.30 1.30 -1.37
N PHE A 40 4.55 2.34 -2.13
CA PHE A 40 3.71 2.78 -3.24
C PHE A 40 4.16 2.02 -4.49
N ASN A 41 3.24 1.73 -5.42
CA ASN A 41 3.68 1.22 -6.72
C ASN A 41 4.58 2.29 -7.40
N PRO A 42 5.84 1.96 -7.75
CA PRO A 42 6.84 2.91 -8.23
C PRO A 42 6.49 3.57 -9.58
N GLU A 43 5.53 3.03 -10.32
CA GLU A 43 5.03 3.65 -11.56
C GLU A 43 4.29 4.97 -11.31
N PHE A 44 3.75 5.17 -10.11
CA PHE A 44 2.80 6.26 -9.83
C PHE A 44 3.32 7.29 -8.83
N VAL A 45 4.14 6.88 -7.87
CA VAL A 45 4.57 7.76 -6.77
C VAL A 45 6.08 7.71 -6.61
N VAL A 46 6.69 8.88 -6.75
CA VAL A 46 8.09 9.11 -6.40
C VAL A 46 8.12 10.21 -5.35
N LEU A 47 8.50 9.87 -4.13
CA LEU A 47 8.62 10.78 -3.01
C LEU A 47 10.03 11.42 -3.01
N ASP A 48 10.02 12.75 -2.87
CA ASP A 48 11.12 13.66 -2.49
C ASP A 48 12.50 13.50 -3.20
N PRO A 49 12.89 14.44 -4.09
CA PRO A 49 14.27 14.55 -4.58
C PRO A 49 15.22 15.03 -3.45
N PRO A 50 16.51 14.63 -3.43
CA PRO A 50 17.31 14.07 -4.52
C PRO A 50 17.38 12.53 -4.56
N HIS A 51 16.79 11.85 -3.57
CA HIS A 51 16.80 10.39 -3.47
C HIS A 51 15.37 9.88 -3.62
N PRO A 52 14.90 9.69 -4.87
CA PRO A 52 13.53 9.23 -5.12
C PRO A 52 13.28 7.92 -4.38
N THR A 53 12.21 7.90 -3.59
CA THR A 53 11.76 6.71 -2.87
C THR A 53 10.26 6.51 -3.09
N ASP A 54 9.83 5.27 -3.12
CA ASP A 54 8.44 4.83 -3.16
C ASP A 54 8.03 4.24 -1.80
N VAL A 55 8.81 4.47 -0.75
CA VAL A 55 8.59 3.89 0.59
C VAL A 55 8.47 4.96 1.67
N LEU A 56 7.43 4.84 2.49
CA LEU A 56 7.30 5.52 3.78
C LEU A 56 7.42 4.53 4.94
N VAL A 57 8.09 4.93 6.02
CA VAL A 57 8.24 4.10 7.22
C VAL A 57 7.72 4.85 8.44
N PHE A 58 6.82 4.20 9.18
CA PHE A 58 6.36 4.64 10.49
C PHE A 58 6.87 3.67 11.55
N TRP A 59 7.53 4.18 12.59
CA TRP A 59 8.02 3.39 13.71
C TRP A 59 7.76 4.13 15.01
N GLY A 60 7.25 3.43 16.01
CA GLY A 60 6.95 3.97 17.33
C GLY A 60 6.07 3.02 18.12
N ASP A 61 5.44 3.52 19.18
CA ASP A 61 4.43 2.73 19.88
C ASP A 61 3.18 2.52 19.01
N ARG A 62 2.37 1.53 19.37
CA ARG A 62 1.19 1.15 18.58
C ARG A 62 0.17 2.29 18.44
N SER A 63 0.00 3.14 19.45
CA SER A 63 -0.99 4.23 19.40
C SER A 63 -0.53 5.29 18.42
N GLU A 64 0.72 5.72 18.54
CA GLU A 64 1.32 6.71 17.66
C GLU A 64 1.32 6.25 16.19
N VAL A 65 1.74 5.02 15.93
CA VAL A 65 1.75 4.46 14.57
C VAL A 65 0.33 4.33 14.03
N SER A 66 -0.65 3.95 14.86
CA SER A 66 -2.05 3.88 14.45
C SER A 66 -2.60 5.24 14.03
N GLU A 67 -2.26 6.31 14.75
CA GLU A 67 -2.68 7.67 14.41
C GLU A 67 -2.07 8.13 13.09
N ARG A 68 -0.76 7.90 12.88
CA ARG A 68 -0.07 8.26 11.64
C ARG A 68 -0.63 7.53 10.43
N VAL A 69 -0.88 6.22 10.54
CA VAL A 69 -1.49 5.45 9.46
C VAL A 69 -2.93 5.90 9.21
N SER A 70 -3.67 6.30 10.25
CA SER A 70 -5.04 6.80 10.09
C SER A 70 -5.05 8.15 9.38
N ALA A 71 -4.11 9.03 9.69
CA ALA A 71 -3.93 10.30 9.02
C ALA A 71 -3.57 10.10 7.54
N LEU A 72 -2.59 9.21 7.25
CA LEU A 72 -2.23 8.86 5.87
C LEU A 72 -3.45 8.37 5.08
N LEU A 73 -4.21 7.42 5.64
CA LEU A 73 -5.39 6.88 4.98
C LEU A 73 -6.57 7.85 4.90
N ALA A 74 -6.57 8.95 5.66
CA ALA A 74 -7.56 10.00 5.52
C ALA A 74 -7.28 10.92 4.33
N GLU A 75 -6.03 10.99 3.86
CA GLU A 75 -5.64 11.75 2.67
C GLU A 75 -6.00 11.00 1.36
N PHE A 76 -6.24 9.70 1.43
CA PHE A 76 -6.53 8.85 0.28
C PHE A 76 -7.91 8.20 0.37
N VAL A 77 -8.56 8.00 -0.78
CA VAL A 77 -9.71 7.09 -0.85
C VAL A 77 -9.18 5.68 -1.05
N VAL A 78 -8.87 4.99 0.05
CA VAL A 78 -8.29 3.64 0.02
C VAL A 78 -9.35 2.57 0.19
N GLU A 79 -9.42 1.70 -0.81
CA GLU A 79 -10.09 0.41 -0.71
C GLU A 79 -9.06 -0.65 -0.28
N LEU A 80 -9.37 -1.46 0.73
CA LEU A 80 -8.47 -2.55 1.14
C LEU A 80 -8.79 -3.83 0.37
N CYS A 81 -7.75 -4.48 -0.13
CA CYS A 81 -7.85 -5.76 -0.82
C CYS A 81 -8.58 -6.79 0.06
N PRO A 82 -9.50 -7.60 -0.48
CA PRO A 82 -10.08 -8.71 0.29
C PRO A 82 -9.00 -9.70 0.75
N LEU A 83 -9.05 -10.14 2.02
CA LEU A 83 -8.05 -11.07 2.60
C LEU A 83 -7.75 -12.31 1.73
N PRO A 84 -8.75 -12.97 1.09
CA PRO A 84 -8.46 -14.14 0.24
C PRO A 84 -7.60 -13.83 -0.99
N GLN A 85 -7.58 -12.58 -1.45
CA GLN A 85 -6.91 -12.12 -2.66
C GLN A 85 -5.58 -11.42 -2.38
N GLU A 86 -5.28 -11.05 -1.13
CA GLU A 86 -4.09 -10.27 -0.78
C GLU A 86 -2.78 -10.91 -1.24
N LYS A 87 -2.65 -12.23 -1.12
CA LYS A 87 -1.41 -12.92 -1.50
C LYS A 87 -1.19 -12.89 -3.02
N GLU A 88 -2.26 -13.04 -3.77
CA GLU A 88 -2.25 -12.96 -5.23
C GLU A 88 -1.92 -11.52 -5.66
N ALA A 89 -2.58 -10.54 -5.05
CA ALA A 89 -2.32 -9.12 -5.25
C ALA A 89 -0.86 -8.73 -4.93
N ASP A 90 -0.29 -9.24 -3.82
CA ASP A 90 1.12 -8.97 -3.46
C ASP A 90 2.06 -9.48 -4.55
N SER A 91 1.80 -10.70 -5.02
CA SER A 91 2.60 -11.32 -6.07
C SER A 91 2.51 -10.54 -7.38
N TYR A 92 1.29 -10.21 -7.80
CA TYR A 92 1.03 -9.57 -9.08
C TYR A 92 1.51 -8.12 -9.12
N LEU A 93 1.26 -7.34 -8.07
CA LEU A 93 1.49 -5.90 -8.05
C LEU A 93 2.88 -5.47 -7.59
N PHE A 94 3.55 -6.29 -6.76
CA PHE A 94 4.82 -5.90 -6.11
C PHE A 94 5.95 -6.92 -6.29
N ARG A 95 5.72 -8.06 -6.96
CA ARG A 95 6.75 -9.08 -7.21
C ARG A 95 6.95 -9.48 -8.67
N THR A 96 6.00 -9.19 -9.55
CA THR A 96 6.18 -9.38 -11.01
C THR A 96 7.17 -8.34 -11.53
N ASP A 97 8.05 -8.74 -12.45
CA ASP A 97 9.00 -7.83 -13.09
C ASP A 97 8.26 -6.68 -13.78
N ALA A 98 8.72 -5.45 -13.59
CA ALA A 98 8.09 -4.20 -14.05
C ALA A 98 8.00 -4.05 -15.59
N ASP A 99 8.42 -5.06 -16.36
CA ASP A 99 8.37 -5.05 -17.83
C ASP A 99 6.98 -5.43 -18.39
N GLU A 100 6.06 -5.92 -17.56
CA GLU A 100 4.65 -6.09 -17.93
C GLU A 100 3.84 -4.85 -17.53
N VAL A 101 3.36 -4.09 -18.53
CA VAL A 101 2.49 -2.93 -18.32
C VAL A 101 1.21 -3.38 -17.62
N GLN A 102 1.06 -3.01 -16.35
CA GLN A 102 -0.12 -3.34 -15.56
C GLN A 102 -1.24 -2.35 -15.90
N VAL A 103 -2.30 -2.83 -16.55
CA VAL A 103 -3.49 -2.01 -16.78
C VAL A 103 -4.34 -2.01 -15.51
N ILE A 104 -4.40 -0.86 -14.84
CA ILE A 104 -5.27 -0.68 -13.68
C ILE A 104 -6.70 -0.39 -14.16
N ASP A 105 -7.65 -1.26 -13.79
CA ASP A 105 -9.10 -0.98 -13.89
C ASP A 105 -9.62 -0.47 -12.53
N PRO A 106 -9.88 0.85 -12.37
CA PRO A 106 -10.34 1.41 -11.11
C PRO A 106 -11.73 0.94 -10.69
N GLU A 107 -12.53 0.43 -11.61
CA GLU A 107 -13.86 -0.13 -11.33
C GLU A 107 -13.76 -1.58 -10.84
N SER A 108 -12.64 -2.26 -11.10
CA SER A 108 -12.37 -3.63 -10.66
C SER A 108 -10.91 -3.83 -10.20
N PRO A 109 -10.44 -3.10 -9.16
CA PRO A 109 -9.02 -3.03 -8.81
C PRO A 109 -8.41 -4.32 -8.25
N TRP A 110 -9.26 -5.32 -7.95
CA TRP A 110 -8.84 -6.63 -7.44
C TRP A 110 -9.06 -7.76 -8.45
N ARG A 111 -9.33 -7.42 -9.71
CA ARG A 111 -9.36 -8.37 -10.81
C ARG A 111 -8.03 -8.30 -11.56
N PHE A 112 -7.17 -9.27 -11.33
CA PHE A 112 -5.94 -9.45 -12.07
C PHE A 112 -6.27 -10.34 -13.27
N THR A 113 -6.27 -9.79 -14.48
CA THR A 113 -6.41 -10.57 -15.71
C THR A 113 -5.06 -10.64 -16.39
N ASP A 114 -4.60 -11.86 -16.66
CA ASP A 114 -3.48 -12.09 -17.57
C ASP A 114 -3.89 -11.57 -18.96
N HIS A 115 -3.14 -10.61 -19.50
CA HIS A 115 -3.27 -10.19 -20.90
C HIS A 115 -2.32 -10.99 -21.78
#